data_AF-A0A7S2E702-F1
#
_entry.id   AF-A0A7S2E702-F1
#
_cell.length_a   1.000
_cell.length_b   1.000
_cell.length_c   1.000
_cell.angle_alpha   90.00
_cell.angle_beta   90.00
_cell.angle_gamma   90.00
#
_symmetry.space_group_name_H-M   'P 1'
#
loop_
_entity.id
_entity.type
_entity.pdbx_description
1 polymer ?
#
loop_
_entity_poly.entity_id
_entity_poly.type
_entity_poly.pdbx_seq_one_letter_code
_entity_poly.pdbx_strand_id
1 'polypeptide(L)'
;MAEEMGLDLEELSDKTVICQRCHKLQNYGEVEERLRPGWTEEPQLAQETFRNLLRPIREKTCVVVALVDLFDFSGSVLPELDAIAGDNPVILAANKADLLPSKMGQERAKGWVRRELEYLGVRSINNRGGAVKLVSCKTGYGLAGLLGKARTLAEERECDVYVVGAANAGKSTLINHILDKNEKASASHRYSKLKGKDMAEWRRKRRPGNASARKGAVTVSPLPGTTLKFIKVDIGNGINLYDTPGLLVPGTLTQKLTPAELKVVVPKKQVEPITFRVASGKCVLVGGLARIEVVGDSKPFLFTFFVGNEIKLHPTDVDRADEFVERHAGELLTPPLEPGRERMGQIGEFETHDVEIEGAGWKEAAADITLRGLGWVAVTGAGTAKVRISVPEGVGVSVMGAGTA
;
A
#
# COMPACT_ATOMS: atom_id res chain seq x y z
N MET A 1 -7.26 22.59 -31.11
CA MET A 1 -7.88 21.54 -30.26
C MET A 1 -8.49 22.06 -28.96
N ALA A 2 -7.80 22.81 -28.07
CA ALA A 2 -8.45 23.34 -26.85
C ALA A 2 -9.31 24.60 -27.10
N GLU A 3 -8.89 25.49 -28.01
CA GLU A 3 -9.63 26.72 -28.36
C GLU A 3 -10.87 26.46 -29.24
N GLU A 4 -10.86 25.39 -30.05
CA GLU A 4 -12.00 25.00 -30.90
C GLU A 4 -13.19 24.44 -30.11
N MET A 5 -13.01 24.14 -28.81
CA MET A 5 -14.04 23.56 -27.95
C MET A 5 -14.70 24.58 -27.01
N GLY A 6 -14.37 25.88 -27.11
CA GLY A 6 -15.04 26.94 -26.35
C GLY A 6 -14.88 26.83 -24.82
N LEU A 7 -13.83 26.18 -24.35
CA LEU A 7 -13.59 25.95 -22.93
C LEU A 7 -12.57 26.95 -22.38
N ASP A 8 -13.04 27.80 -21.47
CA ASP A 8 -12.22 28.77 -20.74
C ASP A 8 -11.24 28.04 -19.80
N LEU A 9 -9.94 28.18 -20.11
CA LEU A 9 -8.84 27.55 -19.39
C LEU A 9 -8.67 28.11 -17.96
N GLU A 10 -9.09 29.35 -17.70
CA GLU A 10 -9.09 29.92 -16.35
C GLU A 10 -10.21 29.30 -15.50
N GLU A 11 -11.40 29.06 -16.09
CA GLU A 11 -12.54 28.44 -15.42
C GLU A 11 -12.33 26.94 -15.09
N LEU A 12 -11.53 26.24 -15.91
CA LEU A 12 -11.13 24.84 -15.70
C LEU A 12 -10.06 24.66 -14.61
N SER A 13 -9.28 25.70 -14.33
CA SER A 13 -8.28 25.68 -13.25
C SER A 13 -8.92 25.73 -11.85
N ASP A 14 -10.17 26.19 -11.78
CA ASP A 14 -10.85 26.57 -10.54
C ASP A 14 -11.94 25.56 -10.09
N LYS A 15 -12.21 24.54 -10.92
CA LYS A 15 -13.14 23.44 -10.64
C LYS A 15 -12.39 22.16 -10.27
N THR A 16 -12.80 21.51 -9.18
CA THR A 16 -12.28 20.20 -8.77
C THR A 16 -12.59 19.16 -9.86
N VAL A 17 -11.61 18.81 -10.68
CA VAL A 17 -11.77 17.79 -11.72
C VAL A 17 -11.69 16.41 -11.05
N ILE A 18 -12.82 15.93 -10.58
CA ILE A 18 -12.97 14.58 -10.03
C ILE A 18 -13.28 13.65 -11.20
N CYS A 19 -12.48 12.61 -11.43
CA CYS A 19 -12.80 11.65 -12.49
C CYS A 19 -14.15 10.97 -12.17
N GLN A 20 -14.90 10.62 -13.21
CA GLN A 20 -16.25 10.06 -13.07
C GLN A 20 -16.29 8.85 -12.14
N ARG A 21 -15.21 8.05 -12.11
CA ARG A 21 -15.01 6.92 -11.17
C ARG A 21 -14.93 7.38 -9.71
N CYS A 22 -14.12 8.39 -9.41
CA CYS A 22 -13.99 8.93 -8.04
C CYS A 22 -15.28 9.61 -7.58
N HIS A 23 -16.01 10.28 -8.48
CA HIS A 23 -17.31 10.88 -8.18
C HIS A 23 -18.37 9.83 -7.86
N LYS A 24 -18.44 8.75 -8.66
CA LYS A 24 -19.38 7.65 -8.41
C LYS A 24 -19.08 6.89 -7.12
N LEU A 25 -17.80 6.63 -6.85
CA LEU A 25 -17.36 5.95 -5.64
C LEU A 25 -17.61 6.75 -4.35
N GLN A 26 -17.42 8.08 -4.38
CA GLN A 26 -17.62 8.93 -3.20
C GLN A 26 -19.09 9.20 -2.88
N ASN A 27 -19.95 9.32 -3.90
CA ASN A 27 -21.34 9.76 -3.72
C ASN A 27 -22.35 8.61 -3.74
N TYR A 28 -22.05 7.51 -4.44
CA TYR A 28 -23.01 6.43 -4.67
C TYR A 28 -22.50 5.06 -4.23
N GLY A 29 -21.23 4.93 -3.83
CA GLY A 29 -20.65 3.64 -3.39
C GLY A 29 -20.53 2.59 -4.51
N GLU A 30 -20.84 2.94 -5.75
CA GLU A 30 -20.86 2.05 -6.90
C GLU A 30 -19.80 2.46 -7.93
N VAL A 31 -19.09 1.48 -8.48
CA VAL A 31 -18.20 1.66 -9.65
C VAL A 31 -18.58 0.61 -10.67
N GLU A 32 -18.96 1.06 -11.87
CA GLU A 32 -19.20 0.19 -13.02
C GLU A 32 -18.02 -0.75 -13.23
N GLU A 33 -18.29 -2.01 -13.50
CA GLU A 33 -17.31 -3.10 -13.55
C GLU A 33 -16.17 -2.82 -14.55
N ARG A 34 -16.50 -2.25 -15.71
CA ARG A 34 -15.56 -1.78 -16.74
C ARG A 34 -14.58 -0.68 -16.28
N LEU A 35 -14.87 0.02 -15.18
CA LEU A 35 -14.03 1.07 -14.61
C LEU A 35 -13.15 0.56 -13.46
N ARG A 36 -13.18 -0.74 -13.17
CA ARG A 36 -12.26 -1.42 -12.24
C ARG A 36 -10.99 -1.81 -13.00
N PRO A 37 -9.84 -1.19 -12.71
CA PRO A 37 -8.57 -1.60 -13.31
C PRO A 37 -8.24 -3.01 -12.82
N GLY A 38 -8.05 -3.95 -13.74
CA GLY A 38 -7.78 -5.37 -13.44
C GLY A 38 -8.94 -6.34 -13.74
N TRP A 39 -10.09 -5.85 -14.22
CA TRP A 39 -11.25 -6.67 -14.65
C TRP A 39 -11.47 -6.62 -16.17
N THR A 40 -10.38 -6.54 -16.95
CA THR A 40 -10.41 -6.70 -18.41
C THR A 40 -9.75 -8.03 -18.76
N GLU A 41 -10.24 -8.71 -19.79
CA GLU A 41 -9.70 -9.98 -20.31
C GLU A 41 -8.22 -9.90 -20.77
N GLU A 42 -7.63 -8.70 -20.79
CA GLU A 42 -6.22 -8.46 -21.17
C GLU A 42 -5.38 -7.75 -20.07
N PRO A 43 -5.07 -8.40 -18.92
CA PRO A 43 -4.22 -7.82 -17.87
C PRO A 43 -2.79 -7.50 -18.34
N GLN A 44 -2.29 -8.20 -19.35
CA GLN A 44 -0.92 -8.06 -19.87
C GLN A 44 -0.73 -6.73 -20.64
N LEU A 45 -1.76 -6.32 -21.39
CA LEU A 45 -1.72 -5.09 -22.20
C LEU A 45 -1.60 -3.84 -21.31
N ALA A 46 -2.23 -3.86 -20.13
CA ALA A 46 -2.13 -2.77 -19.15
C ALA A 46 -0.71 -2.65 -18.55
N GLN A 47 0.00 -3.75 -18.32
CA GLN A 47 1.34 -3.72 -17.73
C GLN A 47 2.39 -3.18 -18.70
N GLU A 48 2.42 -3.64 -19.96
CA GLU A 48 3.38 -3.13 -20.96
C GLU A 48 3.14 -1.65 -21.29
N THR A 49 1.87 -1.27 -21.46
CA THR A 49 1.50 0.14 -21.72
C THR A 49 1.98 1.04 -20.58
N PHE A 50 1.88 0.58 -19.33
CA PHE A 50 2.32 1.35 -18.18
C PHE A 50 3.84 1.34 -17.97
N ARG A 51 4.53 0.23 -18.27
CA ARG A 51 6.01 0.18 -18.32
C ARG A 51 6.54 1.21 -19.31
N ASN A 52 5.90 1.34 -20.47
CA ASN A 52 6.27 2.33 -21.49
C ASN A 52 6.13 3.78 -21.00
N LEU A 53 5.21 4.08 -20.06
CA LEU A 53 5.11 5.40 -19.43
C LEU A 53 6.27 5.72 -18.48
N LEU A 54 6.94 4.70 -17.94
CA LEU A 54 8.03 4.84 -16.97
C LEU A 54 9.42 4.75 -17.60
N ARG A 55 9.54 4.21 -18.82
CA ARG A 55 10.81 4.20 -19.59
C ARG A 55 11.49 5.57 -19.66
N PRO A 56 10.77 6.71 -19.87
CA PRO A 56 11.41 8.02 -19.89
C PRO A 56 12.04 8.45 -18.56
N ILE A 57 11.66 7.85 -17.42
CA ILE A 57 12.25 8.16 -16.11
C ILE A 57 13.68 7.61 -16.04
N ARG A 58 13.91 6.42 -16.61
CA ARG A 58 15.23 5.78 -16.64
C ARG A 58 16.28 6.63 -17.37
N GLU A 59 15.88 7.28 -18.46
CA GLU A 59 16.78 8.09 -19.30
C GLU A 59 16.98 9.52 -18.78
N LYS A 60 16.15 9.95 -17.82
CA LYS A 60 16.27 11.27 -17.20
C LYS A 60 17.14 11.19 -15.94
N THR A 61 18.03 12.15 -15.79
CA THR A 61 18.65 12.44 -14.49
C THR A 61 17.56 12.91 -13.54
N CYS A 62 17.25 12.12 -12.51
CA CYS A 62 16.23 12.46 -11.53
C CYS A 62 16.46 11.74 -10.19
N VAL A 63 15.72 12.14 -9.16
CA VAL A 63 15.65 11.38 -7.89
C VAL A 63 14.34 10.61 -7.85
N VAL A 64 14.40 9.31 -7.58
CA VAL A 64 13.21 8.46 -7.52
C VAL A 64 12.82 8.23 -6.06
N VAL A 65 11.58 8.59 -5.71
CA VAL A 65 10.97 8.24 -4.42
C VAL A 65 10.00 7.08 -4.64
N ALA A 66 10.40 5.90 -4.20
CA ALA A 66 9.58 4.69 -4.31
C ALA A 66 8.72 4.52 -3.05
N LEU A 67 7.42 4.75 -3.17
CA LEU A 67 6.48 4.61 -2.07
C LEU A 67 5.94 3.17 -2.01
N VAL A 68 6.03 2.54 -0.85
CA VAL A 68 5.55 1.15 -0.62
C VAL A 68 4.69 1.09 0.64
N ASP A 69 3.68 0.23 0.66
CA ASP A 69 2.86 -0.03 1.85
C ASP A 69 3.54 -1.07 2.74
N LEU A 70 3.70 -0.81 4.04
CA LEU A 70 4.27 -1.78 4.98
C LEU A 70 3.38 -3.01 5.23
N PHE A 71 2.06 -2.88 5.08
CA PHE A 71 1.11 -3.96 5.37
C PHE A 71 0.68 -4.74 4.12
N ASP A 72 1.10 -4.27 2.94
CA ASP A 72 0.97 -4.98 1.67
C ASP A 72 2.28 -4.83 0.88
N PHE A 73 3.39 -5.20 1.53
CA PHE A 73 4.73 -4.87 1.02
C PHE A 73 5.04 -5.58 -0.29
N SER A 74 4.88 -6.90 -0.35
CA SER A 74 5.10 -7.67 -1.58
C SER A 74 4.09 -7.34 -2.69
N GLY A 75 2.91 -6.82 -2.33
CA GLY A 75 1.93 -6.25 -3.26
C GLY A 75 2.17 -4.78 -3.64
N SER A 76 3.11 -4.10 -3.00
CA SER A 76 3.39 -2.67 -3.22
C SER A 76 4.78 -2.39 -3.78
N VAL A 77 5.74 -3.27 -3.54
CA VAL A 77 7.07 -3.21 -4.14
C VAL A 77 6.95 -3.48 -5.63
N LEU A 78 7.66 -2.68 -6.40
CA LEU A 78 7.77 -2.85 -7.84
C LEU A 78 9.00 -3.73 -8.11
N PRO A 79 8.84 -4.96 -8.63
CA PRO A 79 9.98 -5.81 -8.95
C PRO A 79 10.92 -5.15 -9.98
N GLU A 80 10.35 -4.34 -10.86
CA GLU A 80 11.07 -3.62 -11.91
C GLU A 80 11.59 -2.25 -11.46
N LEU A 81 11.59 -1.95 -10.15
CA LEU A 81 12.08 -0.67 -9.67
C LEU A 81 13.50 -0.39 -10.17
N ASP A 82 14.35 -1.41 -10.26
CA ASP A 82 15.71 -1.30 -10.78
C ASP A 82 15.74 -0.96 -12.28
N ALA A 83 14.85 -1.53 -13.07
CA ALA A 83 14.72 -1.21 -14.49
C ALA A 83 14.16 0.20 -14.72
N ILE A 84 13.27 0.67 -13.83
CA ILE A 84 12.67 2.01 -13.89
C ILE A 84 13.68 3.08 -13.45
N ALA A 85 14.43 2.83 -12.37
CA ALA A 85 15.36 3.80 -11.80
C ALA A 85 16.65 3.91 -12.62
N GLY A 86 17.19 2.80 -13.13
CA GLY A 86 18.51 2.79 -13.76
C GLY A 86 19.60 3.27 -12.78
N ASP A 87 20.34 4.30 -13.16
CA ASP A 87 21.41 4.88 -12.33
C ASP A 87 20.92 6.00 -11.37
N ASN A 88 19.62 6.27 -11.38
CA ASN A 88 19.02 7.29 -10.52
C ASN A 88 18.97 6.83 -9.06
N PRO A 89 19.23 7.74 -8.09
CA PRO A 89 19.16 7.41 -6.68
C PRO A 89 17.70 7.14 -6.28
N VAL A 90 17.51 6.02 -5.56
CA VAL A 90 16.18 5.59 -5.08
C VAL A 90 16.07 5.78 -3.57
N ILE A 91 15.09 6.59 -3.15
CA ILE A 91 14.68 6.66 -1.75
C ILE A 91 13.40 5.86 -1.60
N LEU A 92 13.46 4.73 -0.89
CA LEU A 92 12.29 3.94 -0.58
C LEU A 92 11.59 4.49 0.67
N ALA A 93 10.37 4.96 0.46
CA ALA A 93 9.47 5.47 1.48
C ALA A 93 8.48 4.36 1.87
N ALA A 94 8.77 3.68 2.98
CA ALA A 94 7.91 2.66 3.57
C ALA A 94 6.79 3.33 4.36
N ASN A 95 5.61 3.42 3.74
CA ASN A 95 4.45 4.16 4.21
C ASN A 95 3.61 3.35 5.21
N LYS A 96 2.69 4.06 5.89
CA LYS A 96 1.81 3.54 6.94
C LYS A 96 2.57 3.06 8.20
N ALA A 97 3.72 3.68 8.47
CA ALA A 97 4.49 3.39 9.68
C ALA A 97 3.72 3.68 10.99
N ASP A 98 2.67 4.50 10.93
CA ASP A 98 1.75 4.75 12.05
C ASP A 98 0.92 3.52 12.45
N LEU A 99 0.78 2.55 11.55
CA LEU A 99 0.04 1.32 11.79
C LEU A 99 0.93 0.21 12.39
N LEU A 100 2.26 0.38 12.41
CA LEU A 100 3.17 -0.59 13.01
C LEU A 100 2.91 -0.75 14.52
N PRO A 101 3.01 -1.97 15.07
CA PRO A 101 2.87 -2.19 16.51
C PRO A 101 3.84 -1.34 17.34
N SER A 102 3.40 -0.83 18.49
CA SER A 102 4.17 0.14 19.30
C SER A 102 5.47 -0.45 19.84
N LYS A 103 5.50 -1.78 20.04
CA LYS A 103 6.67 -2.55 20.47
C LYS A 103 7.66 -2.83 19.33
N MET A 104 7.29 -2.59 18.08
CA MET A 104 8.19 -2.74 16.94
C MET A 104 9.08 -1.49 16.82
N GLY A 105 10.35 -1.65 17.18
CA GLY A 105 11.34 -0.58 17.02
C GLY A 105 11.56 -0.22 15.55
N GLN A 106 11.82 1.07 15.28
CA GLN A 106 12.02 1.58 13.92
C GLN A 106 13.18 0.89 13.18
N GLU A 107 14.27 0.57 13.87
CA GLU A 107 15.42 -0.11 13.26
C GLU A 107 15.09 -1.55 12.86
N ARG A 108 14.24 -2.24 13.64
CA ARG A 108 13.76 -3.58 13.27
C ARG A 108 12.89 -3.53 12.02
N ALA A 109 11.95 -2.57 11.95
CA ALA A 109 11.11 -2.39 10.78
C ALA A 109 11.92 -2.03 9.52
N LYS A 110 12.90 -1.13 9.64
CA LYS A 110 13.82 -0.82 8.52
C LYS A 110 14.67 -2.02 8.11
N GLY A 111 15.17 -2.79 9.07
CA GLY A 111 15.94 -4.01 8.83
C GLY A 111 15.12 -5.04 8.06
N TRP A 112 13.87 -5.27 8.48
CA TRP A 112 12.92 -6.12 7.77
C TRP A 112 12.66 -5.65 6.34
N VAL A 113 12.35 -4.36 6.14
CA VAL A 113 12.15 -3.77 4.80
C VAL A 113 13.36 -4.02 3.90
N ARG A 114 14.59 -3.81 4.39
CA ARG A 114 15.81 -4.06 3.59
C ARG A 114 15.94 -5.51 3.19
N ARG A 115 15.70 -6.44 4.11
CA ARG A 115 15.77 -7.87 3.85
C ARG A 115 14.74 -8.29 2.79
N GLU A 116 13.53 -7.74 2.84
CA GLU A 116 12.46 -8.01 1.87
C GLU A 116 12.80 -7.47 0.49
N LEU A 117 13.45 -6.30 0.40
CA LEU A 117 13.94 -5.77 -0.86
C LEU A 117 15.06 -6.65 -1.45
N GLU A 118 15.98 -7.13 -0.61
CA GLU A 118 17.03 -8.06 -1.03
C GLU A 118 16.44 -9.38 -1.55
N TYR A 119 15.47 -9.94 -0.84
CA TYR A 119 14.76 -11.16 -1.25
C TYR A 119 14.04 -10.99 -2.59
N LEU A 120 13.39 -9.83 -2.79
CA LEU A 120 12.72 -9.47 -4.06
C LEU A 120 13.72 -9.05 -5.17
N GLY A 121 15.03 -9.03 -4.87
CA GLY A 121 16.07 -8.71 -5.83
C GLY A 121 16.21 -7.22 -6.17
N VAL A 122 15.59 -6.32 -5.41
CA VAL A 122 15.60 -4.87 -5.63
C VAL A 122 16.89 -4.27 -5.07
N ARG A 123 17.82 -3.90 -5.95
CA ARG A 123 19.18 -3.43 -5.58
C ARG A 123 19.35 -1.92 -5.67
N SER A 124 18.45 -1.18 -6.30
CA SER A 124 18.59 0.27 -6.50
C SER A 124 18.72 1.08 -5.22
N ILE A 125 18.30 0.50 -4.09
CA ILE A 125 18.38 1.13 -2.77
C ILE A 125 19.80 1.07 -2.19
N ASN A 126 20.66 0.19 -2.72
CA ASN A 126 22.06 0.06 -2.36
C ASN A 126 22.98 0.99 -3.17
N ASN A 127 22.44 1.68 -4.18
CA ASN A 127 23.19 2.66 -4.97
C ASN A 127 23.57 3.89 -4.12
N ARG A 128 24.56 4.66 -4.58
CA ARG A 128 24.99 5.90 -3.90
C ARG A 128 23.81 6.87 -3.76
N GLY A 129 23.43 7.15 -2.52
CA GLY A 129 22.32 8.04 -2.18
C GLY A 129 21.02 7.31 -1.77
N GLY A 130 20.95 5.99 -1.96
CA GLY A 130 19.79 5.20 -1.58
C GLY A 130 19.48 5.25 -0.07
N ALA A 131 18.20 5.12 0.29
CA ALA A 131 17.80 4.97 1.69
C ALA A 131 16.40 4.39 1.84
N VAL A 132 16.21 3.67 2.94
CA VAL A 132 14.89 3.29 3.45
C VAL A 132 14.46 4.30 4.52
N LYS A 133 13.28 4.90 4.35
CA LYS A 133 12.65 5.81 5.31
C LYS A 133 11.26 5.31 5.67
N LEU A 134 11.00 5.14 6.96
CA LEU A 134 9.65 4.90 7.47
C LEU A 134 8.89 6.22 7.47
N VAL A 135 7.69 6.22 6.88
CA VAL A 135 6.85 7.41 6.79
C VAL A 135 5.39 7.08 7.07
N SER A 136 4.63 8.10 7.44
CA SER A 136 3.17 8.06 7.43
C SER A 136 2.67 9.28 6.68
N CYS A 137 2.19 9.07 5.45
CA CYS A 137 1.65 10.16 4.64
C CYS A 137 0.40 10.78 5.28
N LYS A 138 -0.32 10.00 6.10
CA LYS A 138 -1.52 10.43 6.82
C LYS A 138 -1.19 11.37 7.98
N THR A 139 -0.22 11.01 8.83
CA THR A 139 0.14 11.80 10.02
C THR A 139 1.21 12.85 9.75
N GLY A 140 1.98 12.68 8.67
CA GLY A 140 3.16 13.49 8.37
C GLY A 140 4.46 12.98 8.99
N TYR A 141 4.42 11.89 9.76
CA TYR A 141 5.60 11.30 10.36
C TYR A 141 6.64 10.91 9.28
N GLY A 142 7.91 11.23 9.52
CA GLY A 142 9.04 10.91 8.63
C GLY A 142 9.12 11.72 7.33
N LEU A 143 8.04 12.42 6.92
CA LEU A 143 7.98 13.11 5.63
C LEU A 143 8.97 14.27 5.51
N ALA A 144 9.23 15.02 6.58
CA ALA A 144 10.20 16.11 6.56
C ALA A 144 11.61 15.60 6.23
N GLY A 145 11.99 14.45 6.81
CA GLY A 145 13.28 13.81 6.53
C GLY A 145 13.34 13.16 5.14
N LEU A 146 12.22 12.61 4.65
CA LEU A 146 12.11 12.09 3.28
C LEU A 146 12.31 13.21 2.26
N LEU A 147 11.51 14.29 2.36
CA LEU A 147 11.55 15.43 1.45
C LEU A 147 12.86 16.21 1.59
N GLY A 148 13.43 16.31 2.79
CA GLY A 148 14.76 16.90 2.99
C GLY A 148 15.83 16.15 2.21
N LYS A 149 15.91 14.82 2.37
CA LYS A 149 16.88 14.00 1.63
C LYS A 149 16.65 14.03 0.12
N ALA A 150 15.39 13.96 -0.32
CA ALA A 150 15.05 14.06 -1.74
C ALA A 150 15.51 15.39 -2.34
N ARG A 151 15.31 16.50 -1.62
CA ARG A 151 15.77 17.83 -2.05
C ARG A 151 17.29 17.92 -2.13
N THR A 152 18.01 17.48 -1.09
CA THR A 152 19.48 17.51 -1.12
C THR A 152 20.04 16.74 -2.31
N LEU A 153 19.53 15.53 -2.59
CA LEU A 153 19.96 14.74 -3.76
C LEU A 153 19.56 15.38 -5.09
N ALA A 154 18.42 16.06 -5.13
CA ALA A 154 17.93 16.76 -6.31
C ALA A 154 18.76 18.02 -6.61
N GLU A 155 19.18 18.76 -5.59
CA GLU A 155 20.08 19.92 -5.70
C GLU A 155 21.47 19.50 -6.18
N GLU A 156 22.05 18.45 -5.57
CA GLU A 156 23.37 17.91 -5.94
C GLU A 156 23.44 17.44 -7.41
N ARG A 157 22.30 17.07 -7.99
CA ARG A 157 22.19 16.53 -9.36
C ARG A 157 21.49 17.47 -10.33
N GLU A 158 21.10 18.66 -9.88
CA GLU A 158 20.34 19.65 -10.66
C GLU A 158 19.12 19.03 -11.37
N CYS A 159 18.33 18.25 -10.65
CA CYS A 159 17.23 17.47 -11.23
C CYS A 159 15.93 17.50 -10.40
N ASP A 160 14.84 17.03 -10.99
CA ASP A 160 13.55 16.91 -10.30
C ASP A 160 13.36 15.54 -9.62
N VAL A 161 12.31 15.44 -8.79
CA VAL A 161 11.94 14.24 -8.03
C VAL A 161 10.72 13.56 -8.65
N TYR A 162 10.75 12.23 -8.79
CA TYR A 162 9.63 11.43 -9.29
C TYR A 162 9.13 10.46 -8.22
N VAL A 163 7.82 10.44 -7.96
CA VAL A 163 7.20 9.51 -7.02
C VAL A 163 6.63 8.32 -7.77
N VAL A 164 7.20 7.15 -7.54
CA VAL A 164 6.76 5.86 -8.11
C VAL A 164 6.23 4.94 -7.02
N GLY A 165 5.33 4.02 -7.37
CA GLY A 165 4.82 3.03 -6.44
C GLY A 165 3.47 2.45 -6.85
N ALA A 166 3.09 1.35 -6.23
CA ALA A 166 1.80 0.71 -6.47
C ALA A 166 0.64 1.68 -6.17
N ALA A 167 -0.51 1.47 -6.81
CA ALA A 167 -1.68 2.34 -6.67
C ALA A 167 -2.11 2.56 -5.21
N ASN A 168 -2.01 1.52 -4.38
CA ASN A 168 -2.44 1.55 -2.97
C ASN A 168 -1.33 1.96 -1.98
N ALA A 169 -0.11 2.24 -2.45
CA ALA A 169 1.02 2.60 -1.59
C ALA A 169 0.85 3.95 -0.86
N GLY A 170 -0.12 4.78 -1.28
CA GLY A 170 -0.44 6.06 -0.64
C GLY A 170 0.13 7.31 -1.33
N LYS A 171 0.41 7.24 -2.64
CA LYS A 171 0.98 8.35 -3.42
C LYS A 171 0.09 9.60 -3.38
N SER A 172 -1.21 9.46 -3.64
CA SER A 172 -2.15 10.59 -3.56
C SER A 172 -2.22 11.20 -2.15
N THR A 173 -2.04 10.39 -1.10
CA THR A 173 -1.97 10.89 0.28
C THR A 173 -0.71 11.72 0.52
N LEU A 174 0.44 11.30 -0.04
CA LEU A 174 1.68 12.07 0.00
C LEU A 174 1.51 13.43 -0.69
N ILE A 175 0.97 13.43 -1.92
CA ILE A 175 0.74 14.65 -2.71
C ILE A 175 -0.17 15.62 -1.96
N ASN A 176 -1.30 15.15 -1.45
CA ASN A 176 -2.22 15.98 -0.66
C ASN A 176 -1.54 16.55 0.59
N HIS A 177 -0.67 15.80 1.25
CA HIS A 177 0.06 16.31 2.41
C HIS A 177 1.01 17.46 2.03
N ILE A 178 1.65 17.38 0.88
CA ILE A 178 2.53 18.45 0.37
C ILE A 178 1.71 19.67 -0.03
N LEU A 179 0.62 19.49 -0.77
CA LEU A 179 -0.29 20.57 -1.16
C LEU A 179 -0.86 21.31 0.06
N ASP A 180 -1.36 20.58 1.07
CA ASP A 180 -1.87 21.15 2.32
C ASP A 180 -0.80 21.99 3.05
N LYS A 181 0.46 21.56 3.02
CA LYS A 181 1.58 22.31 3.62
C LYS A 181 1.89 23.59 2.85
N ASN A 182 1.94 23.52 1.52
CA ASN A 182 2.19 24.67 0.66
C ASN A 182 1.07 25.71 0.78
N GLU A 183 -0.18 25.29 0.87
CA GLU A 183 -1.31 26.18 1.12
C GLU A 183 -1.20 26.87 2.47
N LYS A 184 -0.86 26.13 3.54
CA LYS A 184 -0.68 26.69 4.88
C LYS A 184 0.47 27.69 4.93
N ALA A 185 1.60 27.37 4.30
CA ALA A 185 2.74 28.27 4.17
C ALA A 185 2.35 29.55 3.41
N SER A 186 1.68 29.42 2.26
CA SER A 186 1.20 30.55 1.46
C SER A 186 0.14 31.39 2.19
N ALA A 187 -0.73 30.75 2.97
CA ALA A 187 -1.72 31.43 3.81
C ALA A 187 -1.06 32.20 4.96
N SER A 188 -0.02 31.63 5.59
CA SER A 188 0.74 32.31 6.64
C SER A 188 1.54 33.51 6.10
N HIS A 189 2.10 33.39 4.91
CA HIS A 189 2.77 34.50 4.22
C HIS A 189 1.78 35.61 3.85
N ARG A 190 0.61 35.26 3.28
CA ARG A 190 -0.48 36.23 3.02
C ARG A 190 -1.00 36.87 4.31
N TYR A 191 -1.14 36.11 5.39
CA TYR A 191 -1.52 36.61 6.72
C TYR A 191 -0.54 37.68 7.23
N SER A 192 0.77 37.45 7.08
CA SER A 192 1.79 38.42 7.50
C SER A 192 1.75 39.75 6.74
N LYS A 193 1.12 39.77 5.55
CA LYS A 193 0.96 40.96 4.70
C LYS A 193 -0.39 41.67 4.84
N LEU A 194 -1.37 41.07 5.53
CA LEU A 194 -2.73 41.63 5.68
C LEU A 194 -2.78 42.71 6.79
N LYS A 195 -3.45 43.85 6.53
CA LYS A 195 -3.68 44.93 7.51
C LYS A 195 -5.16 45.34 7.59
N GLY A 196 -5.63 45.73 8.78
CA GLY A 196 -6.93 46.42 8.94
C GLY A 196 -8.18 45.58 8.60
N LYS A 197 -9.11 46.14 7.81
CA LYS A 197 -10.43 45.54 7.49
C LYS A 197 -10.33 44.15 6.84
N ASP A 198 -9.26 43.89 6.09
CA ASP A 198 -9.04 42.60 5.41
C ASP A 198 -8.80 41.46 6.40
N MET A 199 -8.33 41.77 7.61
CA MET A 199 -8.14 40.78 8.68
C MET A 199 -9.47 40.25 9.23
N ALA A 200 -10.48 41.12 9.33
CA ALA A 200 -11.82 40.75 9.80
C ALA A 200 -12.55 39.89 8.77
N GLU A 201 -12.37 40.17 7.49
CA GLU A 201 -12.93 39.38 6.39
C GLU A 201 -12.23 38.02 6.24
N TRP A 202 -10.90 38.00 6.31
CA TRP A 202 -10.10 36.77 6.28
C TRP A 202 -10.46 35.80 7.42
N ARG A 203 -10.67 36.32 8.64
CA ARG A 203 -11.14 35.52 9.81
C ARG A 203 -12.56 34.97 9.63
N ARG A 204 -13.44 35.71 8.93
CA ARG A 204 -14.84 35.30 8.70
C ARG A 204 -14.92 34.11 7.73
N LYS A 205 -14.05 34.05 6.72
CA LYS A 205 -14.00 33.00 5.69
C LYS A 205 -13.45 31.65 6.18
N ARG A 206 -12.69 31.60 7.30
CA ARG A 206 -12.02 30.37 7.81
C ARG A 206 -12.63 29.79 9.10
N ARG A 207 -13.91 30.02 9.38
CA ARG A 207 -14.58 29.42 10.56
C ARG A 207 -14.58 27.87 10.49
N PRO A 208 -14.33 27.17 11.60
CA PRO A 208 -14.37 25.71 11.66
C PRO A 208 -15.83 25.26 11.42
N GLY A 209 -16.07 24.67 10.25
CA GLY A 209 -17.41 24.32 9.76
C GLY A 209 -17.50 24.32 8.23
N ASN A 210 -16.67 25.12 7.55
CA ASN A 210 -16.60 25.19 6.08
C ASN A 210 -15.51 24.28 5.48
N ALA A 211 -15.42 23.04 5.95
CA ALA A 211 -14.37 22.10 5.53
C ALA A 211 -14.59 21.48 4.13
N SER A 212 -15.76 21.69 3.51
CA SER A 212 -16.17 21.13 2.22
C SER A 212 -15.69 21.92 0.99
N ALA A 213 -15.08 23.09 1.17
CA ALA A 213 -14.52 23.89 0.07
C ALA A 213 -12.98 23.80 0.04
N ARG A 214 -12.41 22.59 -0.06
CA ARG A 214 -10.98 22.41 -0.34
C ARG A 214 -10.76 22.40 -1.86
N LYS A 215 -10.46 23.57 -2.44
CA LYS A 215 -10.04 23.67 -3.85
C LYS A 215 -8.69 22.94 -4.00
N GLY A 216 -8.61 21.96 -4.90
CA GLY A 216 -7.34 21.29 -5.27
C GLY A 216 -6.97 19.98 -4.56
N ALA A 217 -7.84 19.41 -3.71
CA ALA A 217 -7.57 18.11 -3.10
C ALA A 217 -7.63 16.97 -4.15
N VAL A 218 -6.54 16.21 -4.30
CA VAL A 218 -6.54 14.98 -5.11
C VAL A 218 -7.34 13.92 -4.36
N THR A 219 -8.31 13.28 -5.03
CA THR A 219 -9.16 12.29 -4.35
C THR A 219 -8.33 11.08 -3.89
N VAL A 220 -8.36 10.79 -2.58
CA VAL A 220 -7.81 9.56 -2.01
C VAL A 220 -8.89 8.48 -2.06
N SER A 221 -8.74 7.50 -2.94
CA SER A 221 -9.61 6.33 -2.98
C SER A 221 -8.80 5.09 -2.59
N PRO A 222 -9.38 4.16 -1.81
CA PRO A 222 -8.74 2.88 -1.47
C PRO A 222 -8.71 1.89 -2.65
N LEU A 223 -9.28 2.24 -3.80
CA LEU A 223 -9.28 1.39 -4.99
C LEU A 223 -8.05 1.64 -5.88
N PRO A 224 -7.42 0.59 -6.43
CA PRO A 224 -6.29 0.74 -7.34
C PRO A 224 -6.62 1.58 -8.59
N GLY A 225 -5.65 2.38 -9.06
CA GLY A 225 -5.68 3.09 -10.36
C GLY A 225 -6.24 4.52 -10.37
N THR A 226 -5.92 5.35 -9.38
CA THR A 226 -6.56 6.67 -9.18
C THR A 226 -5.84 7.89 -9.78
N THR A 227 -4.73 7.72 -10.50
CA THR A 227 -4.03 8.84 -11.17
C THR A 227 -3.63 8.47 -12.60
N LEU A 228 -4.20 9.14 -13.60
CA LEU A 228 -3.84 8.99 -15.03
C LEU A 228 -3.13 10.24 -15.61
N LYS A 229 -2.79 11.25 -14.78
CA LYS A 229 -2.07 12.46 -15.20
C LYS A 229 -0.92 12.75 -14.24
N PHE A 230 0.26 13.12 -14.76
CA PHE A 230 1.37 13.56 -13.92
C PHE A 230 1.00 14.85 -13.19
N ILE A 231 1.07 14.84 -11.87
CA ILE A 231 0.84 16.03 -11.04
C ILE A 231 2.20 16.59 -10.65
N LYS A 232 2.43 17.86 -10.98
CA LYS A 232 3.65 18.59 -10.62
C LYS A 232 3.39 19.39 -9.33
N VAL A 233 4.24 19.21 -8.33
CA VAL A 233 4.16 19.93 -7.04
C VAL A 233 5.53 20.47 -6.67
N ASP A 234 5.61 21.76 -6.33
CA ASP A 234 6.84 22.38 -5.82
C ASP A 234 7.12 21.92 -4.38
N ILE A 235 8.33 21.44 -4.13
CA ILE A 235 8.79 21.01 -2.79
C ILE A 235 9.79 22.00 -2.17
N GLY A 236 10.06 23.13 -2.84
CA GLY A 236 10.95 24.20 -2.44
C GLY A 236 12.27 24.20 -3.24
N ASN A 237 12.98 25.33 -3.19
CA ASN A 237 14.26 25.55 -3.86
C ASN A 237 14.22 25.36 -5.40
N GLY A 238 13.05 25.58 -6.01
CA GLY A 238 12.86 25.40 -7.45
C GLY A 238 12.73 23.93 -7.90
N ILE A 239 12.79 22.97 -6.97
CA ILE A 239 12.71 21.54 -7.25
C ILE A 239 11.25 21.10 -7.29
N ASN A 240 10.90 20.36 -8.33
CA ASN A 240 9.57 19.83 -8.52
C ASN A 240 9.49 18.35 -8.21
N LEU A 241 8.35 17.95 -7.68
CA LEU A 241 7.96 16.58 -7.45
C LEU A 241 6.85 16.20 -8.43
N TYR A 242 7.08 15.13 -9.18
CA TYR A 242 6.15 14.59 -10.17
C TYR A 242 5.48 13.32 -9.63
N ASP A 243 4.16 13.32 -9.49
CA ASP A 243 3.38 12.11 -9.21
C ASP A 243 3.29 11.27 -10.47
N THR A 244 3.71 10.01 -10.40
CA THR A 244 3.50 9.05 -11.48
C THR A 244 2.18 8.30 -11.25
N PRO A 245 1.44 7.97 -12.33
CA PRO A 245 0.33 7.04 -12.25
C PRO A 245 0.66 5.80 -11.41
N GLY A 246 -0.30 5.35 -10.59
CA GLY A 246 -0.08 4.20 -9.71
C GLY A 246 -0.09 2.86 -10.44
N LEU A 247 0.99 2.10 -10.27
CA LEU A 247 1.12 0.75 -10.85
C LEU A 247 0.18 -0.24 -10.17
N LEU A 248 -0.46 -1.09 -10.99
CA LEU A 248 -1.20 -2.24 -10.49
C LEU A 248 -0.22 -3.40 -10.40
N VAL A 249 0.02 -3.89 -9.18
CA VAL A 249 0.82 -5.09 -8.98
C VAL A 249 -0.12 -6.29 -9.07
N PRO A 250 0.11 -7.26 -9.98
CA PRO A 250 -0.76 -8.42 -10.12
C PRO A 250 -0.67 -9.34 -8.89
N GLY A 251 -1.72 -10.14 -8.70
CA GLY A 251 -1.75 -11.19 -7.68
C GLY A 251 -1.83 -10.69 -6.25
N THR A 252 -2.47 -9.54 -6.05
CA THR A 252 -2.83 -9.02 -4.72
C THR A 252 -4.27 -9.37 -4.41
N LEU A 253 -4.54 -9.90 -3.21
CA LEU A 253 -5.89 -10.28 -2.81
C LEU A 253 -6.88 -9.10 -2.87
N THR A 254 -6.39 -7.87 -2.66
CA THR A 254 -7.16 -6.63 -2.74
C THR A 254 -7.91 -6.45 -4.08
N GLN A 255 -7.51 -7.13 -5.16
CA GLN A 255 -8.19 -7.09 -6.46
C GLN A 255 -9.45 -7.98 -6.52
N LYS A 256 -9.54 -8.99 -5.65
CA LYS A 256 -10.69 -9.91 -5.51
C LYS A 256 -11.72 -9.43 -4.49
N LEU A 257 -11.42 -8.34 -3.77
CA LEU A 257 -12.25 -7.80 -2.70
C LEU A 257 -13.12 -6.63 -3.15
N THR A 258 -14.32 -6.56 -2.59
CA THR A 258 -15.22 -5.42 -2.74
C THR A 258 -14.69 -4.20 -1.98
N PRO A 259 -15.15 -2.97 -2.30
CA PRO A 259 -14.79 -1.78 -1.53
C PRO A 259 -15.11 -1.87 -0.03
N ALA A 260 -16.17 -2.61 0.34
CA ALA A 260 -16.55 -2.82 1.73
C ALA A 260 -15.56 -3.77 2.44
N GLU A 261 -15.18 -4.87 1.80
CA GLU A 261 -14.18 -5.81 2.33
C GLU A 261 -12.79 -5.18 2.41
N LEU A 262 -12.42 -4.33 1.45
CA LEU A 262 -11.15 -3.57 1.52
C LEU A 262 -11.08 -2.68 2.77
N LYS A 263 -12.20 -2.14 3.24
CA LYS A 263 -12.23 -1.37 4.50
C LYS A 263 -11.99 -2.25 5.72
N VAL A 264 -12.26 -3.54 5.66
CA VAL A 264 -11.99 -4.51 6.73
C VAL A 264 -10.52 -4.91 6.71
N VAL A 265 -10.00 -5.21 5.52
CA VAL A 265 -8.64 -5.72 5.35
C VAL A 265 -7.57 -4.65 5.57
N VAL A 266 -7.78 -3.43 5.06
CA VAL A 266 -6.80 -2.35 5.20
C VAL A 266 -6.81 -1.82 6.64
N PRO A 267 -5.70 -1.91 7.40
CA PRO A 267 -5.69 -1.46 8.78
C PRO A 267 -5.91 0.06 8.88
N LYS A 268 -6.80 0.47 9.78
CA LYS A 268 -7.13 1.88 10.04
C LYS A 268 -6.46 2.45 11.29
N LYS A 269 -6.07 1.55 12.20
CA LYS A 269 -5.41 1.80 13.48
C LYS A 269 -4.19 0.89 13.56
N GLN A 270 -3.34 1.16 14.56
CA GLN A 270 -2.20 0.33 14.89
C GLN A 270 -2.57 -1.16 14.92
N VAL A 271 -1.84 -1.96 14.16
CA VAL A 271 -2.05 -3.40 14.08
C VAL A 271 -1.65 -4.05 15.39
N GLU A 272 -2.53 -4.90 15.91
CA GLU A 272 -2.32 -5.67 17.12
C GLU A 272 -1.87 -7.08 16.74
N PRO A 273 -0.61 -7.46 17.05
CA PRO A 273 -0.11 -8.80 16.72
C PRO A 273 -0.84 -9.86 17.56
N ILE A 274 -1.39 -10.88 16.92
CA ILE A 274 -2.08 -12.00 17.58
C ILE A 274 -1.26 -13.27 17.37
N THR A 275 -0.91 -13.96 18.45
CA THR A 275 -0.07 -15.16 18.40
C THR A 275 -0.87 -16.41 18.75
N PHE A 276 -0.78 -17.42 17.88
CA PHE A 276 -1.30 -18.77 18.14
C PHE A 276 -0.17 -19.78 18.20
N ARG A 277 -0.29 -20.76 19.09
CA ARG A 277 0.54 -21.96 19.07
C ARG A 277 -0.17 -23.00 18.22
N VAL A 278 0.38 -23.30 17.04
CA VAL A 278 -0.22 -24.20 16.06
C VAL A 278 0.58 -25.50 16.05
N ALA A 279 -0.10 -26.61 16.33
CA ALA A 279 0.47 -27.96 16.30
C ALA A 279 0.10 -28.65 14.97
N SER A 280 0.77 -29.76 14.67
CA SER A 280 0.38 -30.59 13.52
C SER A 280 -1.10 -30.97 13.56
N GLY A 281 -1.75 -30.92 12.40
CA GLY A 281 -3.19 -31.17 12.24
C GLY A 281 -4.08 -29.99 12.63
N LYS A 282 -3.50 -28.86 13.04
CA LYS A 282 -4.20 -27.61 13.33
C LYS A 282 -3.93 -26.56 12.26
N CYS A 283 -4.86 -25.63 12.13
CA CYS A 283 -4.73 -24.48 11.26
C CYS A 283 -5.29 -23.20 11.89
N VAL A 284 -4.96 -22.07 11.27
CA VAL A 284 -5.59 -20.78 11.54
C VAL A 284 -6.19 -20.27 10.25
N LEU A 285 -7.49 -19.99 10.28
CA LEU A 285 -8.21 -19.29 9.21
C LEU A 285 -8.02 -17.79 9.39
N VAL A 286 -7.72 -17.08 8.30
CA VAL A 286 -7.55 -15.63 8.24
C VAL A 286 -8.71 -15.05 7.44
N GLY A 287 -9.81 -14.77 8.14
CA GLY A 287 -11.13 -14.71 7.51
C GLY A 287 -11.41 -15.99 6.72
N GLY A 288 -12.30 -15.89 5.73
CA GLY A 288 -12.44 -16.88 4.66
C GLY A 288 -11.43 -16.66 3.53
N LEU A 289 -10.32 -15.95 3.75
CA LEU A 289 -9.43 -15.48 2.68
C LEU A 289 -8.06 -16.14 2.64
N ALA A 290 -7.62 -16.76 3.74
CA ALA A 290 -6.43 -17.59 3.73
C ALA A 290 -6.50 -18.63 4.86
N ARG A 291 -5.73 -19.71 4.72
CA ARG A 291 -5.56 -20.75 5.74
C ARG A 291 -4.08 -21.06 5.89
N ILE A 292 -3.60 -21.11 7.13
CA ILE A 292 -2.24 -21.54 7.44
C ILE A 292 -2.31 -22.78 8.32
N GLU A 293 -1.75 -23.89 7.84
CA GLU A 293 -1.80 -25.21 8.46
C GLU A 293 -0.39 -25.68 8.82
N VAL A 294 -0.25 -26.36 9.95
CA VAL A 294 0.96 -27.12 10.24
C VAL A 294 0.69 -28.58 9.90
N VAL A 295 1.49 -29.13 8.98
CA VAL A 295 1.31 -30.47 8.44
C VAL A 295 2.49 -31.38 8.81
N GLY A 296 2.31 -32.69 8.58
CA GLY A 296 3.33 -33.71 8.87
C GLY A 296 3.68 -33.83 10.35
N ASP A 297 4.78 -34.48 10.69
CA ASP A 297 5.22 -34.62 12.09
C ASP A 297 6.06 -33.41 12.53
N SER A 298 5.43 -32.23 12.54
CA SER A 298 6.06 -30.97 12.95
C SER A 298 5.78 -30.68 14.43
N LYS A 299 6.80 -30.24 15.18
CA LYS A 299 6.59 -29.70 16.54
C LYS A 299 5.67 -28.47 16.50
N PRO A 300 4.98 -28.12 17.60
CA PRO A 300 4.18 -26.90 17.63
C PRO A 300 5.03 -25.64 17.49
N PHE A 301 4.65 -24.75 16.57
CA PHE A 301 5.29 -23.47 16.33
C PHE A 301 4.36 -22.32 16.74
N LEU A 302 4.93 -21.14 16.99
CA LEU A 302 4.18 -19.91 17.22
C LEU A 302 4.02 -19.18 15.91
N PHE A 303 2.77 -18.81 15.59
CA PHE A 303 2.40 -18.01 14.43
C PHE A 303 1.85 -16.69 14.94
N THR A 304 2.57 -15.60 14.70
CA THR A 304 2.17 -14.23 15.07
C THR A 304 1.67 -13.49 13.85
N PHE A 305 0.37 -13.22 13.81
CA PHE A 305 -0.33 -12.58 12.69
C PHE A 305 -0.28 -11.06 12.83
N PHE A 306 0.19 -10.39 11.77
CA PHE A 306 0.20 -8.94 11.60
C PHE A 306 -0.73 -8.56 10.44
N VAL A 307 -2.03 -8.71 10.68
CA VAL A 307 -3.10 -8.43 9.71
C VAL A 307 -4.01 -7.31 10.22
N GLY A 308 -4.89 -6.78 9.38
CA GLY A 308 -5.88 -5.78 9.82
C GLY A 308 -6.72 -6.27 11.00
N ASN A 309 -6.87 -5.44 12.04
CA ASN A 309 -7.54 -5.81 13.30
C ASN A 309 -9.01 -6.22 13.15
N GLU A 310 -9.65 -5.86 12.04
CA GLU A 310 -11.04 -6.24 11.74
C GLU A 310 -11.13 -7.63 11.08
N ILE A 311 -10.02 -8.20 10.61
CA ILE A 311 -9.95 -9.57 10.06
C ILE A 311 -10.07 -10.57 11.20
N LYS A 312 -11.00 -11.53 11.06
CA LYS A 312 -11.21 -12.58 12.06
C LYS A 312 -10.20 -13.70 11.89
N LEU A 313 -9.42 -13.95 12.94
CA LEU A 313 -8.54 -15.11 13.03
C LEU A 313 -9.23 -16.23 13.79
N HIS A 314 -9.29 -17.42 13.20
CA HIS A 314 -9.97 -18.57 13.80
C HIS A 314 -9.06 -19.82 13.81
N PRO A 315 -8.49 -20.20 14.97
CA PRO A 315 -7.76 -21.45 15.10
C PRO A 315 -8.73 -22.64 15.17
N THR A 316 -8.48 -23.69 14.38
CA THR A 316 -9.30 -24.91 14.34
C THR A 316 -8.48 -26.13 13.91
N ASP A 317 -9.13 -27.30 13.87
CA ASP A 317 -8.60 -28.52 13.27
C ASP A 317 -8.72 -28.47 11.75
N VAL A 318 -7.71 -28.98 11.03
CA VAL A 318 -7.71 -29.02 9.57
C VAL A 318 -8.95 -29.73 9.04
N ASP A 319 -9.33 -30.86 9.65
CA ASP A 319 -10.49 -31.67 9.24
C ASP A 319 -11.83 -30.93 9.37
N ARG A 320 -11.90 -29.87 10.18
CA ARG A 320 -13.10 -29.05 10.40
C ARG A 320 -13.06 -27.71 9.67
N ALA A 321 -11.92 -27.37 9.05
CA ALA A 321 -11.70 -26.05 8.51
C ALA A 321 -12.64 -25.72 7.35
N ASP A 322 -12.80 -26.65 6.40
CA ASP A 322 -13.63 -26.44 5.20
C ASP A 322 -15.12 -26.29 5.55
N GLU A 323 -15.64 -27.19 6.40
CA GLU A 323 -17.02 -27.13 6.90
C GLU A 323 -17.28 -25.82 7.66
N PHE A 324 -16.31 -25.35 8.44
CA PHE A 324 -16.43 -24.12 9.20
C PHE A 324 -16.43 -22.89 8.29
N VAL A 325 -15.59 -22.86 7.25
CA VAL A 325 -15.60 -21.78 6.24
C VAL A 325 -16.93 -21.75 5.50
N GLU A 326 -17.43 -22.90 5.04
CA GLU A 326 -18.68 -22.97 4.28
C GLU A 326 -19.87 -22.43 5.10
N ARG A 327 -19.92 -22.75 6.40
CA ARG A 327 -21.02 -22.33 7.29
C ARG A 327 -20.93 -20.89 7.78
N HIS A 328 -19.72 -20.36 7.93
CA HIS A 328 -19.51 -19.13 8.71
C HIS A 328 -18.84 -17.98 7.95
N ALA A 329 -18.43 -18.19 6.69
CA ALA A 329 -17.98 -17.09 5.83
C ALA A 329 -19.06 -16.02 5.70
N GLY A 330 -18.68 -14.74 5.80
CA GLY A 330 -19.62 -13.61 5.79
C GLY A 330 -20.11 -13.20 7.18
N GLU A 331 -20.14 -14.13 8.14
CA GLU A 331 -20.64 -13.90 9.50
C GLU A 331 -19.49 -13.90 10.53
N LEU A 332 -19.17 -15.08 11.10
CA LEU A 332 -18.10 -15.23 12.09
C LEU A 332 -16.71 -15.18 11.45
N LEU A 333 -16.60 -15.54 10.17
CA LEU A 333 -15.39 -15.43 9.36
C LEU A 333 -15.54 -14.28 8.37
N THR A 334 -14.97 -13.14 8.75
CA THR A 334 -14.93 -11.94 7.93
C THR A 334 -13.49 -11.46 7.76
N PRO A 335 -13.08 -11.05 6.54
CA PRO A 335 -13.84 -11.11 5.28
C PRO A 335 -13.86 -12.53 4.66
N PRO A 336 -14.70 -12.86 3.66
CA PRO A 336 -15.64 -11.97 2.95
C PRO A 336 -16.78 -11.46 3.83
N LEU A 337 -17.53 -10.48 3.33
CA LEU A 337 -18.76 -10.00 3.98
C LEU A 337 -19.99 -10.76 3.47
N GLU A 338 -21.13 -10.61 4.13
CA GLU A 338 -22.39 -11.20 3.66
C GLU A 338 -22.78 -10.68 2.26
N PRO A 339 -23.40 -11.52 1.41
CA PRO A 339 -23.65 -12.96 1.60
C PRO A 339 -22.39 -13.81 1.35
N GLY A 340 -21.92 -14.51 2.38
CA GLY A 340 -20.59 -15.15 2.36
C GLY A 340 -20.42 -16.25 1.32
N ARG A 341 -21.42 -17.13 1.15
CA ARG A 341 -21.35 -18.23 0.16
C ARG A 341 -21.18 -17.73 -1.27
N GLU A 342 -21.94 -16.71 -1.65
CA GLU A 342 -21.84 -16.08 -2.97
C GLU A 342 -20.49 -15.37 -3.12
N ARG A 343 -20.06 -14.64 -2.08
CA ARG A 343 -18.76 -13.97 -2.08
C ARG A 343 -17.60 -14.95 -2.21
N MET A 344 -17.64 -16.11 -1.54
CA MET A 344 -16.64 -17.16 -1.69
C MET A 344 -16.62 -17.68 -3.14
N GLY A 345 -17.78 -17.91 -3.76
CA GLY A 345 -17.87 -18.31 -5.16
C GLY A 345 -17.27 -17.27 -6.13
N GLN A 346 -17.45 -15.98 -5.84
CA GLN A 346 -16.86 -14.88 -6.62
C GLN A 346 -15.35 -14.68 -6.38
N ILE A 347 -14.84 -15.02 -5.19
CA ILE A 347 -13.39 -15.00 -4.88
C ILE A 347 -12.67 -16.11 -5.69
N GLY A 348 -13.36 -17.23 -5.86
CA GLY A 348 -12.92 -18.37 -6.67
C GLY A 348 -12.28 -19.48 -5.86
N GLU A 349 -11.60 -20.38 -6.56
CA GLU A 349 -10.92 -21.52 -5.96
C GLU A 349 -9.63 -21.10 -5.23
N PHE A 350 -9.15 -21.99 -4.38
CA PHE A 350 -7.96 -21.78 -3.55
C PHE A 350 -6.85 -22.71 -4.02
N GLU A 351 -5.64 -22.15 -4.10
CA GLU A 351 -4.41 -22.90 -4.34
C GLU A 351 -3.64 -23.07 -3.02
N THR A 352 -2.78 -24.08 -2.97
CA THR A 352 -1.98 -24.41 -1.78
C THR A 352 -0.48 -24.28 -2.07
N HIS A 353 0.23 -23.66 -1.14
CA HIS A 353 1.68 -23.51 -1.14
C HIS A 353 2.26 -24.23 0.07
N ASP A 354 3.04 -25.28 -0.18
CA ASP A 354 3.72 -26.05 0.87
C ASP A 354 5.15 -25.56 1.03
N VAL A 355 5.54 -25.25 2.27
CA VAL A 355 6.88 -24.74 2.60
C VAL A 355 7.45 -25.44 3.84
N GLU A 356 8.77 -25.53 3.89
CA GLU A 356 9.50 -26.04 5.05
C GLU A 356 10.26 -24.89 5.72
N ILE A 357 10.04 -24.71 7.03
CA ILE A 357 10.59 -23.61 7.82
C ILE A 357 11.48 -24.18 8.91
N GLU A 358 12.76 -23.80 8.90
CA GLU A 358 13.72 -24.16 9.93
C GLU A 358 13.85 -23.07 10.99
N GLY A 359 13.54 -23.42 12.23
CA GLY A 359 13.60 -22.52 13.37
C GLY A 359 14.76 -22.83 14.31
N ALA A 360 15.51 -21.78 14.70
CA ALA A 360 16.61 -21.88 15.65
C ALA A 360 16.17 -21.75 17.12
N GLY A 361 14.90 -21.42 17.40
CA GLY A 361 14.41 -21.21 18.75
C GLY A 361 13.30 -20.16 18.88
N TRP A 362 13.07 -19.70 20.11
CA TRP A 362 11.96 -18.80 20.45
C TRP A 362 12.32 -17.31 20.48
N LYS A 363 13.59 -16.97 20.28
CA LYS A 363 14.09 -15.58 20.40
C LYS A 363 13.97 -14.77 19.11
N GLU A 364 13.92 -15.45 17.97
CA GLU A 364 13.91 -14.85 16.64
C GLU A 364 12.92 -15.57 15.75
N ALA A 365 12.27 -14.84 14.84
CA ALA A 365 11.40 -15.45 13.85
C ALA A 365 12.24 -16.28 12.86
N ALA A 366 11.79 -17.52 12.64
CA ALA A 366 12.36 -18.45 11.68
C ALA A 366 12.04 -18.03 10.24
N ALA A 367 10.79 -17.61 10.02
CA ALA A 367 10.35 -17.10 8.73
C ALA A 367 9.23 -16.08 8.88
N ASP A 368 9.07 -15.24 7.86
CA ASP A 368 7.91 -14.37 7.67
C ASP A 368 7.12 -14.84 6.43
N ILE A 369 5.88 -15.28 6.65
CA ILE A 369 4.94 -15.64 5.59
C ILE A 369 4.14 -14.39 5.23
N THR A 370 4.34 -13.86 4.02
CA THR A 370 3.59 -12.70 3.53
C THR A 370 2.41 -13.15 2.69
N LEU A 371 1.22 -12.70 3.08
CA LEU A 371 -0.05 -12.89 2.38
C LEU A 371 -0.39 -11.60 1.63
N ARG A 372 -0.18 -11.55 0.30
CA ARG A 372 -0.35 -10.33 -0.50
C ARG A 372 -1.75 -9.75 -0.34
N GLY A 373 -1.82 -8.52 0.18
CA GLY A 373 -3.05 -7.82 0.45
C GLY A 373 -3.70 -8.05 1.82
N LEU A 374 -3.17 -8.94 2.68
CA LEU A 374 -3.71 -9.19 4.03
C LEU A 374 -2.75 -8.78 5.16
N GLY A 375 -1.45 -8.92 4.93
CA GLY A 375 -0.40 -8.70 5.93
C GLY A 375 0.63 -9.82 5.91
N TRP A 376 1.27 -10.07 7.06
CA TRP A 376 2.25 -11.14 7.21
C TRP A 376 2.10 -11.90 8.52
N VAL A 377 2.72 -13.08 8.59
CA VAL A 377 2.71 -13.98 9.73
C VAL A 377 4.16 -14.35 10.05
N ALA A 378 4.62 -13.95 11.23
CA ALA A 378 5.93 -14.34 11.74
C ALA A 378 5.84 -15.72 12.38
N VAL A 379 6.67 -16.64 11.91
CA VAL A 379 6.75 -18.03 12.35
C VAL A 379 7.96 -18.18 13.27
N THR A 380 7.75 -18.67 14.49
CA THR A 380 8.81 -18.81 15.50
C THR A 380 8.73 -20.19 16.16
N GLY A 381 9.88 -20.88 16.25
CA GLY A 381 9.94 -22.20 16.84
C GLY A 381 11.33 -22.82 16.71
N ALA A 382 11.47 -24.05 17.20
CA ALA A 382 12.72 -24.81 17.15
C ALA A 382 12.54 -26.11 16.36
N GLY A 383 13.44 -26.36 15.41
CA GLY A 383 13.39 -27.52 14.50
C GLY A 383 12.71 -27.17 13.19
N THR A 384 12.15 -28.19 12.53
CA THR A 384 11.53 -28.05 11.21
C THR A 384 10.01 -28.03 11.33
N ALA A 385 9.37 -27.07 10.69
CA ALA A 385 7.92 -27.00 10.53
C ALA A 385 7.54 -27.07 9.05
N LYS A 386 6.71 -28.05 8.69
CA LYS A 386 6.05 -28.11 7.38
C LYS A 386 4.75 -27.34 7.45
N VAL A 387 4.63 -26.32 6.62
CA VAL A 387 3.49 -25.39 6.64
C VAL A 387 2.82 -25.40 5.29
N ARG A 388 1.50 -25.56 5.28
CA ARG A 388 0.66 -25.43 4.09
C ARG A 388 -0.12 -24.13 4.17
N ILE A 389 -0.05 -23.35 3.11
CA ILE A 389 -0.69 -22.03 3.02
C ILE A 389 -1.69 -22.07 1.87
N SER A 390 -2.97 -21.91 2.18
CA SER A 390 -4.05 -21.83 1.18
C SER A 390 -4.49 -20.39 0.98
N VAL A 391 -4.54 -19.94 -0.27
CA VAL A 391 -5.02 -18.60 -0.67
C VAL A 391 -5.82 -18.70 -1.97
N PRO A 392 -6.66 -17.72 -2.32
CA PRO A 392 -7.36 -17.72 -3.60
C PRO A 392 -6.39 -17.77 -4.79
N GLU A 393 -6.76 -18.49 -5.84
CA GLU A 393 -5.93 -18.68 -7.02
C GLU A 393 -5.46 -17.33 -7.60
N GLY A 394 -4.17 -17.27 -7.92
CA GLY A 394 -3.49 -16.09 -8.44
C GLY A 394 -3.05 -15.08 -7.37
N VAL A 395 -3.33 -15.31 -6.08
CA VAL A 395 -2.80 -14.48 -4.98
C VAL A 395 -1.41 -14.98 -4.60
N GLY A 396 -0.41 -14.11 -4.71
CA GLY A 396 0.97 -14.51 -4.40
C GLY A 396 1.22 -14.66 -2.90
N VAL A 397 1.95 -15.71 -2.54
CA VAL A 397 2.53 -15.94 -1.21
C VAL A 397 4.05 -15.80 -1.29
N SER A 398 4.67 -15.19 -0.28
CA SER A 398 6.13 -15.11 -0.15
C SER A 398 6.53 -15.61 1.23
N VAL A 399 7.56 -16.44 1.31
CA VAL A 399 8.08 -16.95 2.59
C VAL A 399 9.57 -16.62 2.67
N MET A 400 9.91 -15.70 3.56
CA MET A 400 11.29 -15.28 3.77
C MET A 400 11.87 -16.01 4.98
N GLY A 401 13.09 -16.54 4.85
CA GLY A 401 13.82 -17.22 5.94
C GLY A 401 13.67 -18.74 5.94
N ALA A 402 12.82 -19.28 5.07
CA ALA A 402 12.78 -20.71 4.77
C ALA A 402 13.97 -21.11 3.89
N GLY A 403 14.62 -22.23 4.22
CA GLY A 403 15.44 -22.94 3.24
C GLY A 403 14.51 -23.34 2.09
N THR A 404 14.81 -22.90 0.87
CA THR A 404 14.09 -23.40 -0.30
C THR A 404 14.44 -24.87 -0.45
N ALA A 405 13.45 -25.75 -0.33
CA ALA A 405 13.60 -27.18 -0.61
C ALA A 405 13.76 -27.42 -2.12
#